data_AF-A0A528F8X7-F1
#
_entry.id   AF-A0A528F8X7-F1
#
_cell.length_a   1.000
_cell.length_b   1.000
_cell.length_c   1.000
_cell.angle_alpha   90.00
_cell.angle_beta   90.00
_cell.angle_gamma   90.00
#
_symmetry.space_group_name_H-M   'P 1'
#
loop_
_entity.id
_entity.type
_entity.pdbx_description
1 polymer ?
#
loop_
_entity_poly.entity_id
_entity_poly.type
_entity_poly.pdbx_seq_one_letter_code
_entity_poly.pdbx_strand_id
1 'polypeptide(L)' 'QVFLDLDPAVRRSAKERIGVLLQPGDQLEKIADLLDQISLVALAFPAFSDGRSFSKGELLRSRYHFEGAV' A
#
# COMPACT_ATOMS: atom_id res chain seq x y z
N GLN A 1 -5.61 -8.25 6.42
CA GLN A 1 -4.38 -7.42 6.58
C GLN A 1 -4.74 -6.37 7.61
N VAL A 2 -3.94 -6.20 8.66
CA VAL A 2 -4.30 -5.38 9.85
C VAL A 2 -4.86 -4.00 9.50
N PHE A 3 -4.31 -3.33 8.48
CA PHE A 3 -4.83 -2.03 8.01
C PHE A 3 -6.31 -2.04 7.61
N LEU A 4 -6.78 -3.08 6.94
CA LEU A 4 -8.18 -3.20 6.48
C LEU A 4 -9.16 -3.38 7.65
N ASP A 5 -8.66 -3.96 8.75
CA ASP A 5 -9.43 -4.26 9.95
C ASP A 5 -9.49 -3.05 10.91
N LEU A 6 -8.76 -1.95 10.62
CA LEU A 6 -8.81 -0.73 11.41
C LEU A 6 -10.14 0.01 11.23
N ASP A 7 -10.61 0.57 12.34
CA ASP A 7 -11.74 1.48 12.35
C ASP A 7 -11.53 2.64 11.34
N PRO A 8 -12.52 2.98 10.49
CA PRO A 8 -12.38 4.04 9.49
C PRO A 8 -12.07 5.44 10.07
N ALA A 9 -12.48 5.74 11.31
CA ALA A 9 -12.15 7.00 11.97
C ALA A 9 -10.68 7.02 12.41
N VAL A 10 -10.15 5.87 12.85
CA VAL A 10 -8.72 5.72 13.19
C VAL A 10 -7.84 5.88 11.95
N ARG A 11 -8.20 5.24 10.82
CA ARG A 11 -7.45 5.39 9.56
C ARG A 11 -7.34 6.85 9.11
N ARG A 12 -8.46 7.57 9.14
CA ARG A 12 -8.50 8.99 8.73
C ARG A 12 -7.73 9.90 9.68
N SER A 13 -7.87 9.73 10.99
CA SER A 13 -7.20 10.59 11.98
C SER A 13 -5.71 10.34 12.12
N ALA A 14 -5.23 9.13 11.77
CA ALA A 14 -3.84 8.75 11.90
C ALA A 14 -3.11 8.53 10.55
N LYS A 15 -3.69 8.96 9.42
CA LYS A 15 -3.13 8.80 8.06
C LYS A 15 -1.61 9.01 8.00
N GLU A 16 -1.14 10.16 8.51
CA GLU A 16 0.28 10.57 8.49
C GLU A 16 1.23 9.62 9.22
N ARG A 17 0.67 8.72 10.05
CA ARG A 17 1.40 7.74 10.86
C ARG A 17 1.14 6.30 10.41
N ILE A 18 0.38 6.09 9.34
CA ILE A 18 0.01 4.78 8.83
C ILE A 18 0.82 4.46 7.58
N GLY A 19 1.57 3.36 7.66
CA GLY A 19 2.18 2.70 6.53
C GLY A 19 1.59 1.31 6.31
N VAL A 20 1.57 0.88 5.06
CA VAL A 20 1.15 -0.46 4.66
C VAL A 20 2.32 -1.20 4.03
N LEU A 21 2.66 -2.38 4.55
CA LEU A 21 3.59 -3.31 3.92
C LEU A 21 2.80 -4.31 3.06
N LEU A 22 3.05 -4.35 1.76
CA LEU A 22 2.52 -5.36 0.85
C LEU A 22 3.54 -6.46 0.62
N GLN A 23 3.14 -7.71 0.88
CA GLN A 23 3.85 -8.90 0.47
C GLN A 23 3.64 -9.18 -1.03
N PRO A 24 4.50 -9.96 -1.69
CA PRO A 24 4.34 -10.28 -3.11
C PRO A 24 2.98 -10.91 -3.46
N GLY A 25 2.42 -11.72 -2.56
CA GLY A 25 1.11 -12.35 -2.73
C GLY A 25 -0.09 -11.46 -2.41
N ASP A 26 0.11 -10.29 -1.79
CA ASP A 26 -0.99 -9.39 -1.45
C ASP A 26 -1.59 -8.73 -2.69
N GLN A 27 -2.90 -8.50 -2.69
CA GLN A 27 -3.59 -7.83 -3.79
C GLN A 27 -3.61 -6.33 -3.51
N LEU A 28 -3.00 -5.52 -4.38
CA LEU A 28 -2.97 -4.06 -4.25
C LEU A 28 -4.38 -3.47 -4.33
N GLU A 29 -5.25 -4.09 -5.11
CA GLU A 29 -6.63 -3.68 -5.35
C GLU A 29 -7.45 -3.61 -4.05
N LYS A 30 -7.09 -4.40 -3.04
CA LYS A 30 -7.77 -4.39 -1.73
C LYS A 30 -7.58 -3.10 -0.95
N ILE A 31 -6.52 -2.34 -1.24
CA ILE A 31 -6.23 -1.06 -0.58
C ILE A 31 -6.36 0.14 -1.54
N ALA A 32 -6.69 -0.09 -2.81
CA ALA A 32 -6.69 0.96 -3.85
C ALA A 32 -7.61 2.14 -3.50
N ASP A 33 -8.83 1.85 -3.06
CA ASP A 33 -9.82 2.88 -2.68
C ASP A 33 -9.51 3.56 -1.33
N LEU A 34 -8.43 3.15 -0.67
CA LEU A 34 -8.00 3.62 0.65
C LEU A 34 -6.62 4.28 0.60
N LEU A 35 -6.02 4.41 -0.57
CA LEU A 35 -4.68 5.00 -0.73
C LEU A 35 -4.63 6.45 -0.22
N ASP A 36 -5.74 7.18 -0.28
CA ASP A 36 -5.87 8.53 0.27
C ASP A 36 -5.72 8.60 1.79
N GLN A 37 -5.77 7.46 2.49
CA GLN A 37 -5.64 7.30 3.95
C GLN A 37 -4.31 6.68 4.38
N ILE A 38 -3.36 6.52 3.45
CA ILE A 38 -2.06 5.89 3.68
C ILE A 38 -0.96 6.88 3.28
N SER A 39 0.04 7.09 4.13
CA SER A 39 1.17 7.99 3.80
C SER A 39 2.39 7.24 3.24
N LEU A 40 2.46 5.91 3.44
CA LEU A 40 3.56 5.07 2.98
C LEU A 40 3.06 3.69 2.54
N VAL A 41 3.47 3.24 1.34
CA VAL A 41 3.30 1.85 0.91
C VAL A 41 4.67 1.21 0.74
N ALA A 42 5.05 0.34 1.67
CA ALA A 42 6.27 -0.46 1.57
C ALA A 42 6.00 -1.74 0.76
N LEU A 43 6.93 -2.08 -0.14
CA LEU A 43 6.82 -3.25 -1.00
C LEU A 43 7.90 -4.27 -0.62
N ALA A 44 7.50 -5.48 -0.24
CA ALA A 44 8.45 -6.53 0.14
C ALA A 44 9.04 -7.23 -1.10
N PHE A 45 10.36 -7.39 -1.10
CA PHE A 45 11.11 -8.14 -2.11
C PHE A 45 11.90 -9.27 -1.42
N PRO A 46 11.23 -10.40 -1.06
CA PRO A 46 11.88 -11.47 -0.30
C PRO A 46 13.00 -12.17 -1.06
N ALA A 47 12.98 -12.10 -2.39
CA ALA A 47 14.07 -12.51 -3.26
C ALA A 47 14.20 -11.53 -4.43
N PHE A 48 15.42 -11.33 -4.92
CA PHE A 48 15.70 -10.43 -6.05
C PHE A 48 14.92 -10.82 -7.32
N SER A 49 14.62 -12.11 -7.49
CA SER A 49 13.85 -12.63 -8.63
C SER A 49 12.33 -12.44 -8.51
N ASP A 50 11.81 -11.94 -7.38
CA ASP A 50 10.37 -11.74 -7.20
C ASP A 50 9.92 -10.35 -7.68
N GLY A 51 9.64 -10.25 -8.99
CA GLY A 51 9.25 -9.01 -9.65
C GLY A 51 7.83 -8.53 -9.35
N ARG A 52 6.99 -9.30 -8.63
CA ARG A 52 5.56 -8.94 -8.43
C ARG A 52 5.38 -7.61 -7.70
N SER A 53 6.25 -7.35 -6.73
CA SER A 53 6.27 -6.08 -5.99
C SER A 53 6.71 -4.92 -6.88
N PHE A 54 7.51 -5.15 -7.92
CA PHE A 54 7.87 -4.11 -8.90
C PHE A 54 6.64 -3.65 -9.69
N SER A 55 5.81 -4.59 -10.15
CA SER A 55 4.55 -4.27 -10.84
C SER A 55 3.58 -3.48 -9.96
N LYS A 56 3.53 -3.77 -8.64
CA LYS A 56 2.69 -2.99 -7.71
C LYS A 56 3.20 -1.56 -7.56
N GLY A 57 4.51 -1.36 -7.48
CA GLY A 57 5.12 -0.04 -7.43
C GLY A 57 4.83 0.78 -8.69
N GLU A 58 4.87 0.14 -9.86
CA GLU A 58 4.49 0.78 -11.12
C GLU A 58 3.02 1.20 -11.11
N LEU A 59 2.10 0.29 -10.76
CA LEU A 59 0.67 0.58 -10.70
C LEU A 59 0.33 1.68 -9.69
N LEU A 60 1.00 1.71 -8.53
CA LEU A 60 0.85 2.77 -7.53
C LEU A 60 1.13 4.15 -8.14
N ARG A 61 2.17 4.27 -8.97
CA ARG A 61 2.56 5.55 -9.59
C ARG A 61 1.73 5.90 -10.81
N SER A 62 1.50 4.94 -11.71
CA SER A 62 0.94 5.20 -13.04
C SER A 62 -0.59 5.17 -13.06
N ARG A 63 -1.19 4.17 -12.41
CA ARG A 63 -2.64 3.94 -12.46
C ARG A 63 -3.36 4.60 -11.29
N TYR A 64 -2.80 4.48 -10.09
CA TYR A 64 -3.44 4.95 -8.86
C TYR A 64 -2.97 6.34 -8.44
N HIS A 65 -1.96 6.91 -9.11
CA HIS A 65 -1.42 8.24 -8.83
C HIS A 65 -1.18 8.46 -7.32
N PHE A 66 -0.56 7.46 -6.68
CA PHE A 66 -0.32 7.52 -5.25
C PHE A 66 0.69 8.63 -4.93
N GLU A 67 0.22 9.64 -4.20
CA GLU A 67 0.99 10.83 -3.81
C GLU A 67 1.87 10.59 -2.56
N GLY A 68 1.69 9.46 -1.88
CA GLY A 68 2.51 9.10 -0.72
C GLY A 68 3.86 8.51 -1.11
N ALA A 69 4.65 8.15 -0.11
CA ALA A 69 5.94 7.49 -0.33
C ALA A 69 5.75 6.01 -0.69
N VAL A 70 6.50 5.52 -1.68
CA VAL A 70 6.56 4.12 -2.11
C VAL A 70 8.01 3.70 -2.35
#